data_AF-A0A958IKA2-F1
#
_entry.id   AF-A0A958IKA2-F1
#
_cell.length_a   1.000
_cell.length_b   1.000
_cell.length_c   1.000
_cell.angle_alpha   90.00
_cell.angle_beta   90.00
_cell.angle_gamma   90.00
#
_symmetry.space_group_name_H-M   'P 1'
#
loop_
_entity.id
_entity.type
_entity.pdbx_description
1 polymer ?
#
loop_
_entity_poly.entity_id
_entity_poly.type
_entity_poly.pdbx_seq_one_letter_code
_entity_poly.pdbx_strand_id
1 'polypeptide(L)'
;IWNEFFAPNFGVKDSPLLAIYSHIFYCGMYIPDYAIGHIIAYQINHFLRDKNLAIEMERMCKLGRIAPQVWIRQAVGEAVSAKPMIADAETAIAALKQQTNA
;
A
#
# COMPACT_ATOMS: atom_id res chain seq x y z
N ILE A 1 20.85 -5.17 13.83
CA ILE A 1 19.65 -4.45 13.32
C ILE A 1 19.70 -4.22 11.81
N TRP A 2 20.41 -3.22 11.24
CA TRP A 2 20.37 -2.97 9.78
C TRP A 2 20.75 -4.19 8.92
N ASN A 3 21.94 -4.75 9.16
CA ASN A 3 22.45 -5.90 8.39
C ASN A 3 21.57 -7.15 8.52
N GLU A 4 20.77 -7.24 9.58
CA GLU A 4 19.93 -8.40 9.89
C GLU A 4 18.54 -8.25 9.27
N PHE A 5 17.89 -7.10 9.43
CA PHE A 5 16.48 -6.91 9.08
C PHE A 5 16.25 -6.12 7.77
N PHE A 6 17.21 -5.31 7.33
CA PHE A 6 17.02 -4.40 6.19
C PHE A 6 17.93 -4.77 5.01
N ALA A 7 19.21 -5.06 5.26
CA ALA A 7 20.16 -5.38 4.19
C ALA A 7 19.71 -6.50 3.23
N PRO A 8 19.02 -7.57 3.66
CA PRO A 8 18.51 -8.60 2.73
C PRO A 8 17.53 -8.07 1.67
N ASN A 9 16.73 -7.05 2.02
CA ASN A 9 15.71 -6.49 1.12
C ASN A 9 16.27 -5.31 0.31
N PHE A 10 17.21 -4.55 0.87
CA PHE A 10 17.78 -3.36 0.23
C PHE A 10 19.09 -3.64 -0.54
N GLY A 11 19.72 -4.80 -0.35
CA GLY A 11 20.97 -5.18 -1.03
C GLY A 11 22.22 -4.42 -0.57
N VAL A 12 22.13 -3.62 0.50
CA VAL A 12 23.21 -2.77 1.00
C VAL A 12 23.49 -3.08 2.48
N LYS A 13 24.75 -3.40 2.80
CA LYS A 13 25.23 -3.57 4.18
C LYS A 13 25.74 -2.25 4.75
N ASP A 14 25.76 -2.15 6.07
CA ASP A 14 26.37 -1.06 6.84
C ASP A 14 25.85 0.35 6.46
N SER A 15 24.56 0.45 6.14
CA SER A 15 23.94 1.72 5.75
C SER A 15 23.65 2.61 6.97
N PRO A 16 23.93 3.92 6.90
CA PRO A 16 23.53 4.89 7.93
C PRO A 16 22.03 5.22 7.90
N LEU A 17 21.27 4.70 6.93
CA LEU A 17 19.85 5.04 6.75
C LEU A 17 19.02 4.83 8.03
N LEU A 18 19.29 3.75 8.76
CA LEU A 18 18.65 3.45 10.05
C LEU A 18 18.84 4.57 11.09
N ALA A 19 19.99 5.24 11.06
CA ALA A 19 20.35 6.27 12.05
C ALA A 19 19.86 7.67 11.67
N ILE A 20 19.72 7.97 10.37
CA ILE A 20 19.35 9.31 9.89
C ILE A 20 17.85 9.45 9.62
N TYR A 21 17.15 8.36 9.36
CA TYR A 21 15.74 8.40 9.02
C TYR A 21 14.88 8.29 10.28
N SER A 22 14.46 9.44 10.79
CA SER A 22 13.72 9.60 12.04
C SER A 22 12.50 8.68 12.14
N HIS A 23 11.77 8.44 11.05
CA HIS A 23 10.60 7.57 11.05
C HIS A 23 10.90 6.08 11.23
N ILE A 24 12.14 5.62 10.99
CA ILE A 24 12.52 4.23 11.31
C ILE A 24 12.91 4.12 12.79
N PHE A 25 13.58 5.13 13.37
CA PHE A 25 14.11 5.06 14.73
C PHE A 25 13.14 5.58 15.81
N TYR A 26 12.47 6.70 15.56
CA TYR A 26 11.65 7.43 16.55
C TYR A 26 10.15 7.08 16.48
N CYS A 27 9.66 6.61 15.33
CA CYS A 27 8.27 6.22 15.15
C CYS A 27 8.16 4.81 14.59
N GLY A 28 8.46 3.79 15.40
CA GLY A 28 8.52 2.39 14.96
C GLY A 28 7.26 1.86 14.23
N MET A 29 6.09 2.48 14.43
CA MET A 29 4.85 2.13 13.72
C MET A 29 4.67 2.84 12.37
N TYR A 30 5.38 3.93 12.11
CA TYR A 30 5.19 4.77 10.92
C TYR A 30 5.47 4.02 9.61
N ILE A 31 6.56 3.24 9.57
CA ILE A 31 6.92 2.47 8.37
C ILE A 31 5.89 1.37 8.06
N PRO A 32 5.48 0.52 9.02
CA PRO A 32 4.36 -0.40 8.82
C PRO A 32 3.07 0.29 8.37
N ASP A 33 2.75 1.45 8.95
CA ASP A 33 1.54 2.22 8.62
C ASP A 33 1.55 2.69 7.16
N TYR A 34 2.71 3.10 6.62
CA TYR A 34 2.86 3.47 5.20
C TYR A 34 2.62 2.29 4.26
N ALA A 35 3.20 1.13 4.57
CA ALA A 35 3.02 -0.05 3.74
C ALA A 35 1.53 -0.44 3.65
N ILE A 36 0.84 -0.48 4.78
CA ILE A 36 -0.60 -0.75 4.83
C ILE A 36 -1.40 0.37 4.16
N GLY A 37 -1.02 1.63 4.39
CA GLY A 37 -1.65 2.80 3.79
C GLY A 37 -1.61 2.77 2.27
N HIS A 38 -0.50 2.39 1.67
CA HIS A 38 -0.38 2.23 0.21
C HIS A 38 -1.28 1.10 -0.32
N ILE A 39 -1.39 -0.03 0.38
CA ILE A 39 -2.29 -1.13 0.00
C ILE A 39 -3.74 -0.65 0.03
N ILE A 40 -4.16 0.02 1.11
CA ILE A 40 -5.51 0.56 1.26
C ILE A 40 -5.79 1.61 0.18
N ALA A 41 -4.86 2.54 -0.06
CA ALA A 41 -5.01 3.57 -1.08
C ALA A 41 -5.19 2.96 -2.47
N TYR A 42 -4.43 1.92 -2.81
CA TYR A 42 -4.59 1.22 -4.08
C TYR A 42 -5.95 0.52 -4.18
N GLN A 43 -6.36 -0.19 -3.12
CA GLN A 43 -7.64 -0.90 -3.08
C GLN A 43 -8.83 0.06 -3.24
N ILE A 44 -8.79 1.24 -2.60
CA ILE A 44 -9.79 2.30 -2.78
C ILE A 44 -9.78 2.80 -4.23
N ASN A 45 -8.62 3.14 -4.79
CA ASN A 45 -8.52 3.60 -6.17
C ASN A 45 -9.08 2.58 -7.17
N HIS A 46 -8.77 1.29 -6.96
CA HIS A 46 -9.32 0.21 -7.77
C HIS A 46 -10.86 0.13 -7.67
N PHE A 47 -11.41 0.18 -6.45
CA PHE A 47 -12.85 0.18 -6.20
C PHE A 47 -13.58 1.37 -6.84
N LEU A 48 -12.91 2.52 -6.96
CA LEU A 48 -13.49 3.75 -7.48
C LEU A 48 -13.49 3.87 -9.02
N ARG A 49 -12.84 2.95 -9.75
CA ARG A 49 -12.68 3.03 -11.22
C ARG A 49 -13.99 3.20 -11.99
N ASP A 50 -15.07 2.63 -11.48
CA ASP A 50 -16.39 2.62 -12.10
C ASP A 50 -17.43 3.41 -11.26
N LYS A 51 -16.98 4.28 -10.34
CA LYS A 51 -17.85 4.98 -9.37
C LYS A 51 -17.67 6.49 -9.38
N ASN A 52 -18.65 7.18 -8.81
CA ASN A 52 -18.52 8.60 -8.55
C ASN A 52 -17.63 8.84 -7.32
N LEU A 53 -16.47 9.44 -7.54
CA LEU A 53 -15.49 9.73 -6.50
C LEU A 53 -16.07 10.54 -5.33
N ALA A 54 -16.84 11.59 -5.61
CA ALA A 54 -17.34 12.49 -4.57
C ALA A 54 -18.34 11.78 -3.64
N ILE A 55 -19.28 11.02 -4.21
CA ILE A 55 -20.29 10.26 -3.45
C ILE A 55 -19.62 9.20 -2.57
N GLU A 56 -18.70 8.42 -3.16
CA GLU A 56 -18.04 7.35 -2.42
C GLU A 56 -17.08 7.87 -1.36
N MET A 57 -16.31 8.93 -1.67
CA MET A 57 -15.40 9.53 -0.69
C MET A 57 -16.18 10.11 0.50
N GLU A 58 -17.29 10.81 0.27
CA GLU A 58 -18.16 11.30 1.35
C GLU A 58 -18.66 10.15 2.22
N ARG A 59 -19.14 9.06 1.62
CA ARG A 59 -19.62 7.87 2.34
C ARG A 59 -18.52 7.23 3.19
N MET A 60 -17.32 7.07 2.63
CA MET A 60 -16.16 6.48 3.31
C MET A 60 -15.65 7.36 4.46
N CYS A 61 -15.56 8.68 4.25
CA CYS A 61 -15.09 9.62 5.28
C CYS A 61 -16.06 9.74 6.46
N LYS A 62 -17.38 9.62 6.23
CA LYS A 62 -18.40 9.63 7.30
C LYS A 62 -18.26 8.50 8.31
N LEU A 63 -17.54 7.41 7.99
CA LEU A 63 -17.29 6.31 8.91
C LEU A 63 -16.46 6.72 10.14
N GLY A 64 -15.68 7.80 10.03
CA GLY A 64 -14.94 8.38 11.14
C GLY A 64 -13.85 7.45 11.70
N ARG A 65 -13.66 7.49 13.03
CA ARG A 65 -12.56 6.81 13.73
C ARG A 65 -12.96 5.40 14.17
N ILE A 66 -12.79 4.44 13.29
CA ILE A 66 -12.96 3.01 13.56
C ILE A 66 -11.71 2.21 13.17
N ALA A 67 -11.63 0.95 13.57
CA ALA A 67 -10.46 0.10 13.26
C ALA A 67 -10.28 -0.05 11.73
N PRO A 68 -9.04 0.00 11.19
CA PRO A 68 -8.80 -0.01 9.74
C PRO A 68 -9.48 -1.16 8.98
N GLN A 69 -9.50 -2.36 9.56
CA GLN A 69 -10.17 -3.52 8.97
C GLN A 69 -11.70 -3.39 8.93
N VAL A 70 -12.29 -2.72 9.91
CA VAL A 70 -13.74 -2.44 9.92
C VAL A 70 -14.04 -1.33 8.93
N TRP A 71 -13.20 -0.28 8.90
CA TRP A 71 -13.32 0.83 7.97
C TRP A 71 -13.30 0.37 6.52
N ILE A 72 -12.29 -0.41 6.12
CA ILE A 72 -12.15 -0.85 4.73
C ILE A 72 -13.28 -1.78 4.30
N ARG A 73 -13.75 -2.67 5.20
CA ARG A 73 -14.89 -3.55 4.91
C ARG A 73 -16.17 -2.77 4.66
N GLN A 74 -16.40 -1.68 5.40
CA GLN A 74 -17.54 -0.80 5.16
C GLN A 74 -17.33 0.10 3.94
N ALA A 75 -16.10 0.49 3.64
CA ALA A 75 -15.74 1.33 2.51
C ALA A 75 -15.82 0.59 1.17
N VAL A 76 -15.29 -0.61 1.04
CA VAL A 76 -15.18 -1.32 -0.25
C VAL A 76 -15.79 -2.73 -0.25
N GLY A 77 -16.35 -3.18 0.87
CA GLY A 77 -16.99 -4.51 0.99
C GLY A 77 -16.04 -5.66 1.31
N GLU A 78 -14.72 -5.42 1.37
CA GLU A 78 -13.69 -6.44 1.51
C GLU A 78 -12.68 -6.08 2.61
N ALA A 79 -11.92 -7.08 3.08
CA ALA A 79 -10.79 -6.84 3.99
C ALA A 79 -9.62 -6.15 3.25
N VAL A 80 -8.68 -5.56 4.00
CA VAL A 80 -7.45 -5.00 3.40
C VAL A 80 -6.75 -6.08 2.57
N SER A 81 -6.48 -5.79 1.30
CA SER A 81 -5.87 -6.75 0.39
C SER A 81 -4.96 -6.10 -0.65
N ALA A 82 -3.79 -6.70 -0.86
CA ALA A 82 -2.88 -6.36 -1.95
C ALA A 82 -3.28 -7.00 -3.30
N LYS A 83 -4.31 -7.86 -3.33
CA LYS A 83 -4.73 -8.59 -4.54
C LYS A 83 -4.98 -7.67 -5.75
N PRO A 84 -5.71 -6.53 -5.63
CA PRO A 84 -5.96 -5.67 -6.78
C PRO A 84 -4.66 -5.10 -7.38
N MET A 85 -3.74 -4.68 -6.50
CA MET A 85 -2.43 -4.15 -6.91
C MET A 85 -1.58 -5.21 -7.62
N ILE A 86 -1.59 -6.45 -7.13
CA ILE A 86 -0.85 -7.56 -7.74
C ILE A 86 -1.45 -7.90 -9.11
N ALA A 87 -2.77 -8.03 -9.23
CA ALA A 87 -3.44 -8.36 -10.49
C ALA A 87 -3.19 -7.29 -11.59
N ASP A 88 -3.25 -6.01 -11.22
CA ASP A 88 -2.95 -4.92 -12.14
C ASP A 88 -1.45 -4.90 -12.53
N ALA A 89 -0.55 -5.21 -11.60
CA ALA A 89 0.88 -5.34 -11.89
C ALA A 89 1.17 -6.52 -12.84
N GLU A 90 0.51 -7.66 -12.65
CA GLU A 90 0.59 -8.82 -13.56
C GLU A 90 0.15 -8.44 -14.98
N THR A 91 -0.96 -7.69 -15.09
CA THR A 91 -1.47 -7.18 -16.37
C THR A 91 -0.46 -6.24 -17.04
N ALA A 92 0.13 -5.32 -16.28
CA ALA A 92 1.15 -4.40 -16.78
C ALA A 92 2.41 -5.15 -17.26
N ILE A 93 2.88 -6.16 -16.51
CA ILE A 93 4.02 -6.99 -16.91
C ILE A 93 3.72 -7.77 -18.19
N ALA A 94 2.51 -8.31 -18.34
CA ALA A 94 2.11 -9.02 -19.56
C ALA A 94 2.13 -8.08 -20.78
N ALA A 95 1.62 -6.86 -20.64
CA ALA A 95 1.64 -5.84 -21.69
C ALA A 95 3.07 -5.45 -22.09
N LEU A 96 3.97 -5.27 -21.12
CA LEU A 96 5.39 -4.98 -21.39
C LEU A 96 6.08 -6.10 -22.17
N LYS A 97 5.83 -7.37 -21.82
CA LYS A 97 6.40 -8.52 -22.54
C LYS A 97 5.91 -8.60 -23.98
N GLN A 98 4.66 -8.25 -24.24
CA GLN A 98 4.12 -8.20 -25.61
C GLN A 98 4.79 -7.11 -26.44
N GLN A 99 5.11 -5.95 -25.85
CA GLN A 99 5.84 -4.87 -26.52
C GLN A 99 7.29 -5.22 -26.83
N THR A 100 7.98 -5.96 -25.95
CA THR A 100 9.38 -6.36 -26.19
C THR A 100 9.52 -7.48 -27.23
N ASN A 101 8.46 -8.26 -27.47
CA ASN A 101 8.43 -9.36 -28.44
C ASN A 101 7.87 -8.97 -29.82
N ALA A 102 7.39 -7.73 -29.97
CA ALA A 102 6.93 -7.16 -31.23
C ALA A 102 8.03 -6.29 -31.87
#